data_AF-A0A1I4HEK2-F1
#
_entry.id   AF-A0A1I4HEK2-F1
#
_cell.length_a   1.000
_cell.length_b   1.000
_cell.length_c   1.000
_cell.angle_alpha   90.00
_cell.angle_beta   90.00
_cell.angle_gamma   90.00
#
_symmetry.space_group_name_H-M   'P 1'
#
loop_
_entity.id
_entity.type
_entity.pdbx_description
1 polymer ?
#
loop_
_entity_poly.entity_id
_entity_poly.type
_entity_poly.pdbx_seq_one_letter_code
_entity_poly.pdbx_strand_id
1 'polypeptide(L)'
;MTPAERDRFEKCLALAARGATPGERDAARAAAERIAAGLGLTLDAAIAGLRGPGPSASSEPPRRPPPPPRRPFAWAQPKEPVKPITVEELRRQKAETEAWKKRMAASAELKRKRDQADQEAYAAEQRAAQAERDREWAAARARRNAP
;
A
#
# COMPACT_ATOMS: atom_id res chain seq x y z
N MET A 1 9.67 -20.82 28.90
CA MET A 1 8.70 -20.07 28.07
C MET A 1 7.91 -19.16 28.99
N THR A 2 7.95 -17.84 28.77
CA THR A 2 7.16 -16.89 29.55
C THR A 2 5.65 -17.04 29.24
N PRO A 3 4.74 -16.60 30.13
CA PRO A 3 3.30 -16.67 29.87
C PRO A 3 2.87 -15.98 28.56
N ALA A 4 3.50 -14.85 28.21
CA ALA A 4 3.22 -14.12 26.98
C ALA A 4 3.76 -14.82 25.72
N GLU A 5 4.88 -15.54 25.82
CA GLU A 5 5.37 -16.39 24.72
C GLU A 5 4.49 -17.62 24.54
N ARG A 6 4.00 -18.20 25.63
CA ARG A 6 3.07 -19.32 25.61
C ARG A 6 1.75 -18.97 24.93
N ASP A 7 1.13 -17.86 25.31
CA ASP A 7 -0.11 -17.39 24.68
C ASP A 7 0.08 -17.09 23.18
N ARG A 8 1.20 -16.48 22.79
CA ARG A 8 1.54 -16.25 21.37
C ARG A 8 1.74 -17.57 20.61
N PHE A 9 2.44 -18.53 21.22
CA PHE A 9 2.67 -19.85 20.63
C PHE A 9 1.36 -20.63 20.45
N GLU A 10 0.48 -20.64 21.45
CA GLU A 10 -0.86 -21.26 21.40
C GLU A 10 -1.73 -20.63 20.29
N LYS A 11 -1.68 -19.30 20.16
CA LYS A 11 -2.39 -18.57 19.07
C LYS A 11 -1.85 -18.93 17.68
N CYS A 12 -0.54 -19.05 17.52
CA CYS A 12 0.07 -19.50 16.27
C CYS A 12 -0.33 -20.94 15.91
N LEU A 13 -0.34 -21.86 16.87
CA LEU A 13 -0.80 -23.24 16.65
C LEU A 13 -2.29 -23.30 16.26
N ALA A 14 -3.13 -22.51 16.95
CA ALA A 14 -4.54 -22.44 16.62
C ALA A 14 -4.77 -21.89 15.20
N LEU A 15 -4.01 -20.87 14.77
CA LEU A 15 -4.09 -20.31 13.42
C LEU A 15 -3.52 -21.26 12.35
N ALA A 16 -2.47 -22.02 12.67
CA ALA A 16 -1.94 -23.05 11.77
C ALA A 16 -2.96 -24.17 11.50
N ALA A 17 -3.80 -24.52 12.49
CA ALA A 17 -4.83 -25.53 12.34
C ALA A 17 -6.10 -25.03 11.62
N ARG A 18 -6.52 -23.77 11.85
CA ARG A 18 -7.82 -23.24 11.39
C ARG A 18 -7.76 -22.02 10.47
N GLY A 19 -6.57 -21.66 9.99
CA GLY A 19 -6.38 -20.55 9.07
C GLY A 19 -7.22 -20.72 7.81
N ALA A 20 -7.84 -19.62 7.34
CA ALA A 20 -8.81 -19.64 6.25
C ALA A 20 -8.15 -19.98 4.91
N THR A 21 -6.90 -19.55 4.71
CA THR A 21 -6.12 -19.83 3.51
C THR A 21 -4.90 -20.72 3.80
N PRO A 22 -4.38 -21.46 2.81
CA PRO A 22 -3.12 -22.19 2.96
C PRO A 22 -1.96 -21.30 3.44
N GLY A 23 -1.82 -20.10 2.85
CA GLY A 23 -0.75 -19.16 3.22
C GLY A 23 -0.83 -18.68 4.66
N GLU A 24 -2.03 -18.50 5.22
CA GLU A 24 -2.21 -18.18 6.65
C GLU A 24 -1.77 -19.33 7.55
N ARG A 25 -2.10 -20.57 7.18
CA ARG A 25 -1.71 -21.75 7.97
C ARG A 25 -0.19 -21.96 7.95
N ASP A 26 0.43 -21.80 6.79
CA ASP A 26 1.87 -21.93 6.61
C ASP A 26 2.62 -20.83 7.36
N ALA A 27 2.17 -19.58 7.25
CA ALA A 27 2.76 -18.46 7.98
C ALA A 27 2.63 -18.62 9.50
N ALA A 28 1.50 -19.14 9.98
CA ALA A 28 1.27 -19.42 11.39
C ALA A 28 2.16 -20.55 11.92
N ARG A 29 2.37 -21.61 11.12
CA ARG A 29 3.31 -22.69 11.45
C ARG A 29 4.75 -22.18 11.52
N ALA A 30 5.19 -21.40 10.54
CA ALA A 30 6.52 -20.79 10.55
C ALA A 30 6.71 -19.80 11.72
N ALA A 31 5.66 -19.10 12.14
CA ALA A 31 5.70 -18.25 13.33
C ALA A 31 5.85 -19.08 14.63
N ALA A 32 5.11 -20.20 14.76
CA ALA A 32 5.25 -21.12 15.88
C ALA A 32 6.67 -21.71 15.95
N GLU A 33 7.25 -22.09 14.81
CA GLU A 33 8.63 -22.60 14.71
C GLU A 33 9.66 -21.57 15.19
N ARG A 34 9.51 -20.29 14.81
CA ARG A 34 10.41 -19.22 15.27
C ARG A 34 10.32 -19.00 16.78
N ILE A 35 9.13 -19.10 17.36
CA ILE A 35 8.94 -18.97 18.82
C ILE A 35 9.59 -20.16 19.55
N ALA A 36 9.42 -21.38 19.04
CA ALA A 36 10.07 -22.57 19.60
C ALA A 36 11.60 -22.49 19.50
N ALA A 37 12.12 -22.09 18.33
CA ALA A 37 13.56 -21.93 18.10
C ALA A 37 14.19 -20.85 18.98
N GLY A 38 13.49 -19.73 19.22
CA GLY A 38 13.93 -18.68 20.15
C GLY A 38 14.09 -19.16 21.60
N LEU A 39 13.50 -20.30 21.94
CA LEU A 39 13.61 -20.97 23.25
C LEU A 39 14.53 -22.20 23.22
N GLY A 40 15.21 -22.45 22.09
CA GLY A 40 16.08 -23.62 21.90
C GLY A 40 15.34 -24.95 21.80
N LEU A 41 14.03 -24.93 21.53
CA LEU A 41 13.18 -26.12 21.42
C LEU A 41 12.83 -26.41 19.97
N THR A 42 12.64 -27.69 19.65
CA THR A 42 11.96 -28.09 18.41
C THR A 42 10.46 -27.78 18.51
N LEU A 43 9.78 -27.63 17.38
CA LEU A 43 8.33 -27.39 17.36
C LEU A 43 7.56 -28.46 18.16
N ASP A 44 7.90 -29.73 17.96
CA ASP A 44 7.26 -30.85 18.66
C ASP A 44 7.55 -30.84 20.16
N ALA A 45 8.78 -30.50 20.57
CA ALA A 45 9.13 -30.37 21.98
C ALA A 45 8.39 -29.20 22.64
N ALA A 46 8.22 -28.08 21.93
CA ALA A 46 7.44 -26.95 22.40
C ALA A 46 5.94 -27.28 22.51
N ILE A 47 5.39 -28.04 21.56
CA ILE A 47 4.01 -28.56 21.64
C ILE A 47 3.84 -29.52 22.83
N ALA A 48 4.80 -30.41 23.06
CA ALA A 48 4.79 -31.31 24.22
C ALA A 48 4.85 -30.54 25.54
N GLY A 49 5.62 -29.45 25.60
CA GLY A 49 5.73 -28.56 26.76
C GLY A 49 4.43 -27.80 27.09
N LEU A 50 3.49 -27.68 26.16
CA LEU A 50 2.15 -27.16 26.45
C LEU A 50 1.31 -28.13 27.29
N ARG A 51 1.59 -29.45 27.20
CA ARG A 51 0.87 -30.52 27.88
C ARG A 51 1.35 -30.79 29.33
N GLY A 52 1.93 -29.79 30.00
CA GLY A 52 2.22 -29.87 31.44
C GLY A 52 0.95 -30.15 32.28
N PRO A 53 1.06 -30.65 33.52
CA PRO A 53 -0.07 -31.09 34.31
C PRO A 53 -1.02 -29.92 34.53
N GLY A 54 -2.16 -29.94 33.82
CA GLY A 54 -3.21 -28.98 34.04
C GLY A 54 -3.70 -29.10 35.49
N PRO A 55 -4.17 -28.00 36.11
CA PRO A 55 -4.89 -28.11 37.36
C PRO A 55 -6.02 -29.14 37.20
N SER A 56 -6.08 -30.05 38.17
CA SER A 56 -7.12 -31.06 38.37
C SER A 56 -8.49 -30.54 37.95
N ALA A 57 -9.17 -31.31 37.10
CA ALA A 57 -10.55 -31.11 36.70
C ALA A 57 -11.50 -31.41 37.87
N SER A 58 -11.50 -30.56 38.89
CA SER A 58 -12.43 -30.61 40.03
C SER A 58 -12.74 -29.20 40.54
N SER A 59 -13.35 -28.38 39.69
CA SER A 59 -14.23 -27.28 40.10
C SER A 59 -14.92 -26.79 38.84
N GLU A 60 -16.16 -27.22 38.65
CA GLU A 60 -17.06 -26.61 37.68
C GLU A 60 -17.18 -25.12 38.05
N PRO A 61 -16.68 -24.18 37.21
CA PRO A 61 -16.86 -22.77 37.49
C PRO A 61 -18.36 -22.47 37.48
N PRO A 62 -18.87 -21.59 38.37
CA PRO A 62 -20.28 -21.25 38.41
C PRO A 62 -20.73 -20.85 37.01
N ARG A 63 -21.81 -21.48 36.51
CA ARG A 63 -22.38 -21.22 35.19
C ARG A 63 -22.55 -19.72 35.01
N ARG A 64 -21.66 -19.10 34.24
CA ARG A 64 -21.79 -17.69 33.86
C ARG A 64 -23.08 -17.57 33.04
N PRO A 65 -23.92 -16.57 33.30
CA PRO A 65 -25.08 -16.32 32.45
C PRO A 65 -24.61 -16.16 31.00
N PRO A 66 -25.38 -16.62 30.01
CA PRO A 66 -25.03 -16.46 28.61
C PRO A 66 -24.77 -14.98 28.32
N PRO A 67 -23.71 -14.64 27.56
CA PRO A 67 -23.46 -13.26 27.19
C PRO A 67 -24.69 -12.69 26.46
N PRO A 68 -25.00 -11.39 26.64
CA PRO A 68 -26.09 -10.77 25.93
C PRO A 68 -25.89 -10.94 24.41
N PRO A 69 -26.99 -11.07 23.63
CA PRO A 69 -26.90 -11.23 22.19
C PRO A 69 -26.06 -10.09 21.61
N ARG A 70 -25.06 -10.45 20.79
CA ARG A 70 -24.20 -9.46 20.12
C ARG A 70 -25.10 -8.57 19.27
N ARG A 71 -24.90 -7.25 19.39
CA ARG A 71 -25.57 -6.30 18.49
C ARG A 71 -25.25 -6.70 17.04
N PRO A 72 -26.25 -6.75 16.15
CA PRO A 72 -26.01 -7.01 14.73
C PRO A 72 -25.03 -5.98 14.19
N PHE A 73 -24.10 -6.46 13.36
CA PHE A 73 -23.11 -5.60 12.71
C PHE A 73 -23.82 -4.57 11.82
N ALA A 74 -23.22 -3.39 11.64
CA ALA A 74 -23.83 -2.31 10.86
C ALA A 74 -24.20 -2.71 9.41
N TRP A 75 -23.49 -3.67 8.82
CA TRP A 75 -23.79 -4.21 7.49
C TRP A 75 -24.99 -5.17 7.46
N ALA A 76 -25.38 -5.73 8.60
CA ALA A 76 -26.52 -6.63 8.75
C ALA A 76 -27.84 -5.87 8.96
N GLN A 77 -27.77 -4.54 9.11
CA GLN A 77 -28.95 -3.70 9.17
C GLN A 77 -29.46 -3.40 7.75
N PRO A 78 -30.78 -3.48 7.51
CA PRO A 78 -31.36 -2.99 6.27
C PRO A 78 -30.95 -1.53 6.04
N LYS A 79 -30.33 -1.26 4.88
CA LYS A 79 -29.97 0.10 4.50
C LYS A 79 -31.23 0.88 4.19
N GLU A 80 -31.26 2.15 4.59
CA GLU A 80 -32.31 3.06 4.15
C GLU A 80 -32.35 3.13 2.61
N PRO A 81 -33.55 3.23 2.01
CA PRO A 81 -33.68 3.34 0.56
C PRO A 81 -32.99 4.62 0.07
N VAL A 82 -32.02 4.45 -0.82
CA VAL A 82 -31.30 5.57 -1.44
C VAL A 82 -32.23 6.30 -2.40
N LYS A 83 -32.36 7.62 -2.23
CA LYS A 83 -33.11 8.45 -3.18
C LYS A 83 -32.45 8.39 -4.56
N PRO A 84 -33.19 8.06 -5.63
CA PRO A 84 -32.65 8.07 -6.99
C PRO A 84 -32.18 9.48 -7.36
N ILE A 85 -31.03 9.56 -8.02
CA ILE A 85 -30.52 10.82 -8.56
C ILE A 85 -31.46 11.32 -9.66
N THR A 86 -31.77 12.61 -9.65
CA THR A 86 -32.60 13.22 -10.68
C THR A 86 -31.79 13.48 -11.95
N VAL A 87 -32.47 13.57 -13.10
CA VAL A 87 -31.83 13.88 -14.38
C VAL A 87 -31.16 15.27 -14.36
N GLU A 88 -31.75 16.22 -13.64
CA GLU A 88 -31.19 17.57 -13.46
C GLU A 88 -29.88 17.54 -12.68
N GLU A 89 -29.81 16.75 -11.60
CA GLU A 89 -28.60 16.57 -10.82
C GLU A 89 -27.50 15.88 -11.63
N LEU A 90 -27.85 14.87 -12.44
CA LEU A 90 -26.89 14.26 -13.39
C LEU A 90 -26.35 15.27 -14.41
N ARG A 91 -27.20 16.15 -14.95
CA ARG A 91 -26.79 17.19 -15.89
C ARG A 91 -25.87 18.20 -15.23
N ARG A 92 -26.16 18.61 -13.99
CA ARG A 92 -25.30 19.50 -13.20
C ARG A 92 -23.92 18.88 -12.96
N GLN A 93 -23.87 17.65 -12.45
CA GLN A 93 -22.61 16.94 -12.21
C GLN A 93 -21.78 16.78 -13.49
N LYS A 94 -22.45 16.49 -14.62
CA LYS A 94 -21.79 16.43 -15.92
C LYS A 94 -21.20 17.79 -16.33
N ALA A 95 -21.95 18.88 -16.17
CA ALA A 95 -21.48 20.22 -16.50
C ALA A 95 -20.27 20.63 -15.64
N GLU A 96 -20.29 20.33 -14.34
CA GLU A 96 -19.16 20.58 -13.43
C GLU A 96 -17.92 19.77 -13.84
N THR A 97 -18.10 18.49 -14.19
CA THR A 97 -17.02 17.62 -14.65
C THR A 97 -16.41 18.12 -15.96
N GLU A 98 -17.23 18.53 -16.92
CA GLU A 98 -16.76 19.05 -18.21
C GLU A 98 -16.06 20.42 -18.04
N ALA A 99 -16.55 21.28 -17.15
CA ALA A 99 -15.87 22.53 -16.81
C ALA A 99 -14.50 22.27 -16.18
N TRP A 100 -14.40 21.31 -15.27
CA TRP A 100 -13.14 20.90 -14.67
C TRP A 100 -12.16 20.37 -15.73
N LYS A 101 -12.61 19.46 -16.62
CA LYS A 101 -11.79 18.95 -17.73
C LYS A 101 -11.27 20.07 -18.63
N LYS A 102 -12.12 21.03 -18.99
CA LYS A 102 -11.73 22.18 -19.82
C LYS A 102 -10.65 23.02 -19.15
N ARG A 103 -10.78 23.30 -17.84
CA ARG A 103 -9.76 24.04 -17.08
C ARG A 103 -8.43 23.28 -17.03
N MET A 104 -8.48 21.97 -16.81
CA MET A 104 -7.28 21.13 -16.79
C MET A 104 -6.60 21.09 -18.15
N ALA A 105 -7.36 20.96 -19.24
CA ALA A 105 -6.83 20.98 -20.60
C ALA A 105 -6.17 22.31 -20.94
N ALA A 106 -6.81 23.44 -20.60
CA ALA A 106 -6.24 24.77 -20.82
C ALA A 106 -4.93 24.98 -20.04
N SER A 107 -4.88 24.53 -18.78
CA SER A 107 -3.66 24.58 -17.96
C SER A 107 -2.54 23.73 -18.56
N ALA A 108 -2.85 22.52 -19.03
CA ALA A 108 -1.89 21.65 -19.69
C ALA A 108 -1.34 22.25 -21.00
N GLU A 109 -2.20 22.91 -21.79
CA GLU A 109 -1.76 23.58 -23.03
C GLU A 109 -0.81 24.74 -22.74
N LEU A 110 -1.12 25.57 -21.72
CA LEU A 110 -0.25 26.66 -21.29
C LEU A 110 1.11 26.14 -20.83
N LYS A 111 1.13 25.06 -20.05
CA LYS A 111 2.37 24.40 -19.62
C LYS A 111 3.18 23.92 -20.83
N ARG A 112 2.53 23.23 -21.79
CA ARG A 112 3.20 22.74 -23.01
C ARG A 112 3.82 23.88 -23.82
N LYS A 113 3.10 24.99 -23.99
CA LYS A 113 3.62 26.17 -24.71
C LYS A 113 4.84 26.76 -24.02
N ARG A 114 4.80 26.84 -22.68
CA ARG A 114 5.96 27.31 -21.89
C ARG A 114 7.15 26.37 -22.04
N ASP A 115 6.94 25.06 -21.87
CA ASP A 115 8.01 24.08 -21.98
C ASP A 115 8.64 24.09 -23.39
N GLN A 116 7.83 24.31 -24.43
CA GLN A 116 8.32 24.49 -25.80
C GLN A 116 9.15 25.78 -25.95
N ALA A 117 8.68 26.91 -25.42
CA ALA A 117 9.42 28.15 -25.47
C ALA A 117 10.78 28.05 -24.75
N ASP A 118 10.81 27.37 -23.60
CA ASP A 118 12.05 27.13 -22.84
C ASP A 118 13.04 26.25 -23.63
N GLN A 119 12.54 25.21 -24.32
CA GLN A 119 13.37 24.37 -25.20
C GLN A 119 13.90 25.14 -26.41
N GLU A 120 13.07 25.98 -27.04
CA GLU A 120 13.49 26.81 -28.18
C GLU A 120 14.53 27.84 -27.77
N ALA A 121 14.37 28.46 -26.59
CA ALA A 121 15.35 29.38 -26.03
C ALA A 121 16.70 28.68 -25.79
N TYR A 122 16.69 27.53 -25.11
CA TYR A 122 17.89 26.74 -24.88
C TYR A 122 18.57 26.32 -26.20
N ALA A 123 17.79 25.84 -27.17
CA ALA A 123 18.32 25.47 -28.48
C ALA A 123 18.90 26.67 -29.24
N ALA A 124 18.31 27.86 -29.11
CA ALA A 124 18.83 29.09 -29.69
C ALA A 124 20.18 29.49 -29.07
N GLU A 125 20.33 29.40 -27.75
CA GLU A 125 21.60 29.63 -27.05
C GLU A 125 22.68 28.66 -27.55
N GLN A 126 22.36 27.37 -27.67
CA GLN A 126 23.32 26.38 -28.17
C GLN A 126 23.73 26.66 -29.62
N ARG A 127 22.78 27.04 -30.48
CA ARG A 127 23.08 27.43 -31.87
C ARG A 127 23.95 28.68 -31.93
N ALA A 128 23.71 29.67 -31.07
CA ALA A 128 24.53 30.88 -31.00
C ALA A 128 25.96 30.56 -30.54
N ALA A 129 26.12 29.76 -29.49
CA ALA A 129 27.43 29.32 -29.00
C ALA A 129 28.20 28.50 -30.04
N GLN A 130 27.50 27.63 -30.79
CA GLN A 130 28.13 26.89 -31.88
C GLN A 130 28.55 27.82 -33.03
N ALA A 131 27.71 28.79 -33.40
CA ALA A 131 28.04 29.75 -34.45
C ALA A 131 29.29 30.58 -34.12
N GLU A 132 29.49 30.97 -32.86
CA GLU A 132 30.73 31.64 -32.43
C GLU A 132 31.94 30.71 -32.56
N ARG A 133 31.84 29.45 -32.09
CA ARG A 133 32.92 28.47 -32.27
C ARG A 133 33.25 28.22 -33.74
N ASP A 134 32.25 28.16 -34.60
CA ASP A 134 32.43 27.96 -36.03
C ASP A 134 33.14 29.15 -36.68
N ARG A 135 32.81 30.39 -36.26
CA ARG A 135 33.51 31.61 -36.69
C ARG A 135 34.96 31.60 -36.24
N GLU A 136 35.22 31.28 -34.97
CA GLU A 136 36.59 31.18 -34.42
C GLU A 136 37.42 30.13 -35.17
N TRP A 137 36.83 28.95 -35.40
CA TRP A 137 37.45 27.87 -36.16
C TRP A 137 37.77 28.28 -37.60
N ALA A 138 36.82 28.90 -38.28
CA ALA A 138 37.00 29.41 -39.64
C ALA A 138 38.12 30.46 -39.70
N ALA A 139 38.15 31.39 -38.75
CA ALA A 139 39.18 32.42 -38.65
C ALA A 139 40.58 31.83 -38.37
N ALA A 140 40.69 30.87 -37.45
CA ALA A 140 41.95 30.19 -37.16
C ALA A 140 42.48 29.42 -38.39
N ARG A 141 41.58 28.75 -39.12
CA ARG A 141 41.91 28.02 -40.34
C ARG A 141 42.33 28.95 -41.48
N ALA A 142 41.71 30.12 -41.60
CA ALA A 142 42.12 31.14 -42.55
C ALA A 142 43.53 31.68 -42.24
N ARG A 143 43.83 31.97 -40.96
CA ARG A 143 45.18 32.41 -40.53
C ARG A 143 46.26 31.38 -40.83
N ARG A 144 45.96 30.10 -40.62
CA ARG A 144 46.92 29.01 -40.89
C ARG A 144 47.21 28.81 -42.37
N ASN A 145 46.24 29.10 -43.23
CA ASN A 145 46.35 28.94 -44.68
C ASN A 145 46.74 30.26 -45.38
N ALA A 146 47.03 31.32 -44.64
CA ALA A 146 47.55 32.56 -45.20
C ALA A 146 49.03 32.35 -45.58
N PRO A 147 49.45 32.76 -46.80
CA PRO A 147 50.80 32.55 -47.32
C PRO A 147 51.87 33.36 -46.58
#